data_AF-A0A946HXE4-F1
#
_entry.id   AF-A0A946HXE4-F1
#
_cell.length_a   1.000
_cell.length_b   1.000
_cell.length_c   1.000
_cell.angle_alpha   90.00
_cell.angle_beta   90.00
_cell.angle_gamma   90.00
#
_symmetry.space_group_name_H-M   'P 1'
#
loop_
_entity.id
_entity.type
_entity.pdbx_description
1 polymer ?
#
loop_
_entity_poly.entity_id
_entity_poly.type
_entity_poly.pdbx_seq_one_letter_code
_entity_poly.pdbx_strand_id
1 'polypeptide(L)'
;MDIMQPFMDSTDIINDGAALAERMDKDGYLFIRGLVPAEAAGNVGAQFLEIAGDGGWLALINQRAGVLPIWRQPVPIRSRNFWMYFRNFIAAKIPMH
;
A
#
# COMPACT_ATOMS: atom_id res chain seq x y z
N MET A 1 14.99 -25.25 -0.69
CA MET A 1 14.91 -23.80 -0.96
C MET A 1 13.79 -23.65 -1.96
N ASP A 2 12.68 -23.05 -1.54
CA ASP A 2 11.53 -22.83 -2.41
C ASP A 2 11.84 -21.64 -3.32
N ILE A 3 11.95 -21.90 -4.61
CA ILE A 3 12.31 -20.88 -5.61
C ILE A 3 10.99 -20.24 -6.01
N MET A 4 10.69 -19.05 -5.48
CA MET A 4 9.50 -18.29 -5.87
C MET A 4 9.46 -18.21 -7.39
N GLN A 5 8.42 -18.80 -7.99
CA GLN A 5 8.21 -18.74 -9.43
C GLN A 5 8.06 -17.27 -9.82
N PRO A 6 8.85 -16.77 -10.80
CA PRO A 6 8.73 -15.39 -11.23
C PRO A 6 7.35 -15.16 -11.85
N PHE A 7 6.75 -14.00 -11.56
CA PHE A 7 5.50 -13.59 -12.19
C PHE A 7 5.69 -13.47 -13.70
N MET A 8 4.73 -13.98 -14.47
CA MET A 8 4.74 -13.86 -15.92
C MET A 8 4.43 -12.43 -16.34
N ASP A 9 5.40 -11.77 -16.99
CA ASP A 9 5.24 -10.41 -17.49
C ASP A 9 4.29 -10.37 -18.69
N SER A 10 3.23 -9.57 -18.58
CA SER A 10 2.18 -9.39 -19.58
C SER A 10 2.21 -7.98 -20.20
N THR A 11 3.29 -7.22 -19.98
CA THR A 11 3.42 -5.85 -20.49
C THR A 11 3.33 -5.79 -22.02
N ASP A 12 3.89 -6.77 -22.72
CA ASP A 12 3.92 -6.80 -24.20
C ASP A 12 2.54 -6.97 -24.84
N ILE A 13 1.59 -7.55 -24.09
CA ILE A 13 0.21 -7.80 -24.56
C ILE A 13 -0.80 -6.79 -23.99
N ILE A 14 -0.34 -5.68 -23.39
CA ILE A 14 -1.22 -4.69 -22.72
C ILE A 14 -2.33 -4.13 -23.62
N ASN A 15 -2.09 -4.06 -24.93
CA ASN A 15 -3.06 -3.54 -25.92
C ASN A 15 -3.89 -4.65 -26.58
N ASP A 16 -3.68 -5.93 -26.22
CA ASP A 16 -4.43 -7.07 -26.72
C ASP A 16 -5.35 -7.61 -25.62
N GLY A 17 -6.59 -7.13 -25.62
CA GLY A 17 -7.59 -7.53 -24.63
C GLY A 17 -7.93 -9.03 -24.65
N ALA A 18 -7.84 -9.69 -25.81
CA ALA A 18 -8.12 -11.12 -25.91
C ALA A 18 -6.99 -11.95 -25.28
N ALA A 19 -5.74 -11.59 -25.57
CA ALA A 19 -4.57 -12.22 -24.96
C ALA A 19 -4.51 -11.99 -23.45
N LEU A 20 -4.90 -10.80 -22.96
CA LEU A 20 -5.00 -10.51 -21.52
C LEU A 20 -6.07 -11.36 -20.84
N ALA A 21 -7.23 -11.57 -21.48
CA ALA A 21 -8.29 -12.41 -20.94
C ALA A 21 -7.86 -13.87 -20.84
N GLU A 22 -7.21 -14.42 -21.88
CA GLU A 22 -6.65 -15.77 -21.86
C GLU A 22 -5.59 -15.92 -20.76
N ARG A 23 -4.72 -14.91 -20.60
CA ARG A 23 -3.70 -14.88 -19.54
C ARG A 23 -4.33 -14.89 -18.15
N MET A 24 -5.36 -14.09 -17.94
CA MET A 24 -6.09 -14.03 -16.67
C MET A 24 -6.76 -15.37 -16.35
N ASP A 25 -7.39 -16.02 -17.34
CA ASP A 25 -8.04 -17.32 -17.16
C ASP A 25 -7.02 -18.41 -16.79
N LYS A 26 -5.84 -18.37 -17.43
CA LYS A 26 -4.78 -19.36 -17.22
C LYS A 26 -4.03 -19.18 -15.91
N ASP A 27 -3.56 -17.96 -15.63
CA ASP A 27 -2.60 -17.69 -14.55
C ASP A 27 -3.30 -17.08 -13.30
N GLY A 28 -4.55 -16.60 -13.43
CA GLY A 28 -5.33 -16.00 -12.34
C GLY A 28 -4.85 -14.61 -11.90
N TYR A 29 -3.85 -14.06 -12.60
CA TYR A 29 -3.32 -12.71 -12.37
C TYR A 29 -2.78 -12.12 -13.68
N LEU A 30 -2.62 -10.79 -13.68
CA LEU A 30 -1.90 -10.06 -14.72
C LEU A 30 -0.79 -9.26 -14.04
N PHE A 31 0.46 -9.51 -14.44
CA PHE A 31 1.58 -8.69 -14.02
C PHE A 31 2.00 -7.77 -15.17
N ILE A 32 1.77 -6.47 -15.00
CA ILE A 32 2.03 -5.44 -16.01
C ILE A 32 2.94 -4.37 -15.41
N ARG A 33 4.08 -4.13 -16.03
CA ARG A 33 5.04 -3.10 -15.61
C ARG A 33 4.66 -1.76 -16.19
N GLY A 34 4.93 -0.69 -15.45
CA GLY A 34 4.70 0.68 -15.92
C GLY A 34 3.23 1.03 -16.16
N LEU A 35 2.28 0.22 -15.65
CA LEU A 35 0.84 0.49 -15.78
C LEU A 35 0.44 1.84 -15.16
N VAL A 36 1.14 2.23 -14.08
CA VAL A 36 0.97 3.52 -13.41
C VAL A 36 2.32 4.25 -13.39
N PRO A 37 2.37 5.56 -13.63
CA PRO A 37 3.59 6.34 -13.48
C PRO A 37 4.18 6.21 -12.08
N ALA A 38 5.48 5.92 -12.00
CA ALA A 38 6.17 5.67 -10.73
C ALA A 38 6.06 6.87 -9.76
N GLU A 39 6.15 8.09 -10.29
CA GLU A 39 6.00 9.32 -9.50
C GLU A 39 4.61 9.43 -8.87
N ALA A 40 3.55 9.15 -9.63
CA ALA A 40 2.19 9.20 -9.13
C ALA A 40 1.94 8.16 -8.03
N ALA A 41 2.41 6.93 -8.23
CA ALA A 41 2.35 5.88 -7.22
C ALA A 41 3.16 6.24 -5.97
N GLY A 42 4.35 6.82 -6.15
CA GLY A 42 5.20 7.29 -5.07
C GLY A 42 4.57 8.43 -4.26
N ASN A 43 3.93 9.39 -4.92
CA ASN A 43 3.22 10.49 -4.27
C ASN A 43 2.06 9.98 -3.40
N VAL A 44 1.26 9.05 -3.93
CA VAL A 44 0.21 8.39 -3.15
C VAL A 44 0.80 7.68 -1.94
N GLY A 45 1.90 6.93 -2.13
CA GLY A 45 2.62 6.30 -1.03
C GLY A 45 3.10 7.30 0.04
N ALA A 46 3.62 8.46 -0.36
CA ALA A 46 4.04 9.51 0.56
C ALA A 46 2.87 10.07 1.38
N GLN A 47 1.71 10.30 0.75
CA GLN A 47 0.50 10.73 1.45
C GLN A 47 0.05 9.67 2.48
N PHE A 48 0.06 8.39 2.11
CA PHE A 48 -0.25 7.32 3.06
C PHE A 48 0.73 7.28 4.24
N LEU A 49 2.03 7.51 3.99
CA LEU A 49 3.05 7.54 5.03
C LEU A 49 2.87 8.73 5.97
N GLU A 50 2.50 9.91 5.47
CA GLU A 50 2.19 11.08 6.30
C GLU A 50 1.04 10.77 7.27
N ILE A 51 -0.04 10.17 6.76
CA ILE A 51 -1.20 9.76 7.56
C ILE A 51 -0.82 8.70 8.60
N ALA A 52 -0.03 7.71 8.20
CA ALA A 52 0.45 6.66 9.11
C ALA A 52 1.39 7.24 10.19
N GLY A 53 2.17 8.27 9.86
CA GLY A 53 3.01 9.01 10.80
C GLY A 53 2.17 9.78 11.82
N ASP A 54 1.20 10.58 11.36
CA ASP A 54 0.26 11.31 12.20
C ASP A 54 -0.51 10.38 13.16
N GLY A 55 -0.88 9.19 12.68
CA GLY A 55 -1.56 8.15 13.47
C GLY A 55 -0.66 7.35 14.41
N GLY A 56 0.66 7.57 14.40
CA GLY A 56 1.63 6.83 15.21
C GLY A 56 1.82 5.37 14.76
N TRP A 57 1.43 5.02 13.53
CA TRP A 57 1.52 3.66 12.98
C TRP A 57 2.91 3.36 12.42
N LEU A 58 3.68 4.40 12.12
CA LEU A 58 5.10 4.30 11.82
C LEU A 58 5.90 4.17 13.13
N ALA A 59 5.73 3.05 13.84
CA ALA A 59 6.63 2.68 14.92
C ALA A 59 8.00 2.31 14.34
N LEU A 60 9.08 2.87 14.94
CA LEU A 60 10.45 2.79 14.46
C LEU A 60 10.86 1.41 13.94
N ILE A 61 11.07 1.31 12.62
CA ILE A 61 11.96 0.30 12.02
C ILE A 61 13.44 0.55 12.36
N ASN A 62 13.74 1.34 13.39
CA ASN A 62 15.08 1.61 13.88
C ASN A 62 15.18 1.53 15.41
N GLN A 63 14.99 0.33 15.98
CA GLN A 63 15.28 0.05 17.40
C GLN A 63 16.59 -0.74 17.57
N ARG A 64 17.66 -0.27 16.93
CA ARG A 64 19.05 -0.55 17.38
C ARG A 64 19.78 0.75 17.72
N ALA A 65 19.17 1.59 18.55
CA ALA A 65 19.88 2.55 19.39
C ALA A 65 18.93 3.07 20.49
N GLY A 66 19.09 2.52 21.70
CA GLY A 66 18.79 3.11 23.00
C GLY A 66 17.60 4.05 23.20
N VAL A 67 16.59 3.52 23.91
CA VAL A 67 15.70 4.21 24.88
C VAL A 67 14.84 5.35 24.33
N LEU A 68 13.52 5.10 24.22
CA LEU A 68 12.53 6.17 24.06
C LEU A 68 11.77 6.45 25.37
N PRO A 69 11.58 7.74 25.73
CA PRO A 69 10.73 8.12 26.84
C PRO A 69 9.25 7.91 26.50
N ILE A 70 8.62 7.13 27.35
CA ILE A 70 7.22 6.72 27.41
C ILE A 70 6.23 7.88 27.62
N TRP A 71 6.06 8.86 26.72
CA TRP A 71 4.88 9.75 26.75
C TRP A 71 4.53 10.34 25.36
N ARG A 72 3.74 9.60 24.57
CA ARG A 72 2.71 10.19 23.68
C ARG A 72 1.67 9.11 23.36
N GLN A 73 0.45 9.38 23.82
CA GLN A 73 -0.84 8.65 23.75
C GLN A 73 -0.87 7.21 23.19
N PRO A 74 -1.51 6.25 23.90
CA PRO A 74 -1.73 4.91 23.38
C PRO A 74 -2.81 4.95 22.29
N VAL A 75 -2.41 4.83 21.02
CA VAL A 75 -3.33 4.41 19.96
C VAL A 75 -3.65 2.93 20.20
N PRO A 76 -4.93 2.52 20.31
CA PRO A 76 -5.27 1.13 20.55
C PRO A 76 -4.94 0.29 19.32
N ILE A 77 -3.83 -0.47 19.40
CA ILE A 77 -3.26 -1.34 18.35
C ILE A 77 -4.19 -2.51 17.96
N ARG A 78 -5.37 -2.65 18.56
CA ARG A 78 -6.28 -3.75 18.23
C ARG A 78 -7.75 -3.36 18.35
N SER A 79 -8.34 -2.87 17.27
CA SER A 79 -9.79 -2.92 17.14
C SER A 79 -10.19 -3.32 15.72
N ARG A 80 -11.26 -4.12 15.62
CA ARG A 80 -11.89 -4.66 14.40
C ARG A 80 -12.42 -3.59 13.43
N ASN A 81 -12.03 -2.33 13.59
CA ASN A 81 -12.68 -1.16 12.99
C ASN A 81 -11.68 -0.27 12.20
N PHE A 82 -10.60 -0.86 11.65
CA PHE A 82 -9.62 -0.18 10.77
C PHE A 82 -10.31 0.77 9.76
N TRP A 83 -11.35 0.28 9.10
CA TRP A 83 -12.11 1.02 8.10
C TRP A 83 -12.86 2.24 8.63
N MET A 84 -13.28 2.24 9.91
CA MET A 84 -14.01 3.37 10.51
C MET A 84 -13.08 4.53 10.85
N TYR A 85 -11.91 4.24 11.43
CA TYR A 85 -10.91 5.27 11.74
C TYR A 85 -10.28 5.84 10.48
N PHE A 86 -9.95 4.97 9.50
CA PHE A 86 -9.45 5.40 8.21
C PHE A 86 -10.45 6.32 7.49
N ARG A 87 -11.74 5.92 7.43
CA ARG A 87 -12.79 6.74 6.78
C ARG A 87 -12.97 8.10 7.44
N ASN A 88 -13.05 8.16 8.77
CA ASN A 88 -13.24 9.42 9.49
C ASN A 88 -12.03 10.36 9.37
N PHE A 89 -10.82 9.80 9.35
CA PHE A 89 -9.59 10.58 9.18
C PHE A 89 -9.46 11.14 7.76
N ILE A 90 -9.72 10.33 6.72
CA ILE A 90 -9.72 10.78 5.32
C ILE A 90 -10.80 11.86 5.09
N ALA A 91 -12.00 11.67 5.64
CA ALA A 91 -13.09 12.64 5.54
C ALA A 91 -12.79 13.98 6.24
N ALA A 92 -11.90 13.99 7.24
CA ALA A 92 -11.49 15.20 7.93
C ALA A 92 -10.36 15.98 7.23
N LYS A 93 -9.52 15.29 6.43
CA LYS A 93 -8.35 15.88 5.74
C LYS A 93 -8.57 16.19 4.25
N ILE A 94 -9.57 15.57 3.60
CA ILE A 94 -9.94 15.89 2.21
C ILE A 94 -11.22 16.75 2.22
N PRO A 95 -11.15 18.08 2.00
CA PRO A 95 -12.36 18.87 1.82
C PRO A 95 -13.03 18.42 0.52
N MET A 96 -14.28 17.94 0.60
CA MET A 96 -15.13 17.82 -0.59
C MET A 96 -15.40 19.24 -1.11
N HIS A 97 -14.78 19.58 -2.22
CA HIS A 97 -15.18 20.68 -3.09
C HIS A 97 -15.80 20.10 -4.36
#